data_AF-R1GAD1-F1
#
_entry.id   AF-R1GAD1-F1
#
_cell.length_a   1.000
_cell.length_b   1.000
_cell.length_c   1.000
_cell.angle_alpha   90.00
_cell.angle_beta   90.00
_cell.angle_gamma   90.00
#
_symmetry.space_group_name_H-M   'P 1'
#
loop_
_entity.id
_entity.type
_entity.pdbx_description
1 polymer ?
#
loop_
_entity_poly.entity_id
_entity_poly.type
_entity_poly.pdbx_seq_one_letter_code
_entity_poly.pdbx_strand_id
1 'polypeptide(L)'
;MDVASEIVLRLADPVARPSVLTAEALLAIATVAYELDPALVTEPATATFDRFDLAVPLGARVSALAQFRRTGEPVPWEVSASWDTGQAPPAAADAVWTGAVVVRTARPGGTIVDVTTEESEVDSRIALGTTVAMSPPEHDPAPVPVPLPVLVAFLAADATTSPRDLLRATAVARLGAARYAAADVPRGAPDRRFDRLVCWVVPDPTFDDPGWSGAQSDTTPEQRRADRLRAARGWLAGQGVAVITFTEPT
;
A
#
# COMPACT_ATOMS: atom_id res chain seq x y z
N MET A 1 15.87 -23.99 2.14
CA MET A 1 15.67 -22.56 1.82
C MET A 1 14.39 -22.17 2.52
N ASP A 2 14.40 -21.13 3.34
CA ASP A 2 13.18 -20.61 3.95
C ASP A 2 12.30 -19.89 2.93
N VAL A 3 11.04 -19.68 3.33
CA VAL A 3 9.98 -19.08 2.50
C VAL A 3 10.29 -17.62 2.16
N ALA A 4 10.83 -16.85 3.11
CA ALA A 4 11.23 -15.47 2.89
C ALA A 4 12.30 -15.35 1.79
N SER A 5 13.33 -16.20 1.84
CA SER A 5 14.36 -16.29 0.80
C SER A 5 13.78 -16.65 -0.58
N GLU A 6 12.81 -17.58 -0.62
CA GLU A 6 12.16 -17.93 -1.89
C GLU A 6 11.37 -16.74 -2.48
N ILE A 7 10.66 -15.97 -1.65
CA ILE A 7 9.95 -14.76 -2.07
C ILE A 7 10.91 -13.73 -2.63
N VAL A 8 12.06 -13.52 -1.98
CA VAL A 8 13.10 -12.58 -2.44
C VAL A 8 13.68 -13.01 -3.79
N LEU A 9 13.89 -14.32 -4.00
CA LEU A 9 14.33 -14.86 -5.30
C LEU A 9 13.25 -14.71 -6.38
N ARG A 10 11.98 -14.98 -6.08
CA ARG A 10 10.86 -14.76 -7.01
C ARG A 10 10.69 -13.28 -7.36
N LEU A 11 10.91 -12.38 -6.39
CA LEU A 11 10.93 -10.93 -6.61
C LEU A 11 12.11 -10.49 -7.49
N ALA A 12 13.28 -11.12 -7.34
CA ALA A 12 14.44 -10.86 -8.17
C ALA A 12 14.21 -11.24 -9.64
N ASP A 13 13.73 -12.46 -9.90
CA ASP A 13 13.50 -12.99 -11.25
C ASP A 13 12.32 -12.29 -11.95
N PRO A 14 12.53 -11.59 -13.08
CA PRO A 14 11.45 -10.95 -13.84
C PRO A 14 10.33 -11.89 -14.29
N VAL A 15 10.61 -13.18 -14.48
CA VAL A 15 9.62 -14.18 -14.92
C VAL A 15 8.75 -14.66 -13.76
N ALA A 16 9.35 -14.89 -12.58
CA ALA A 16 8.61 -15.29 -11.37
C ALA A 16 7.92 -14.12 -10.65
N ARG A 17 8.43 -12.89 -10.78
CA ARG A 17 7.92 -11.70 -10.05
C ARG A 17 6.40 -11.49 -10.10
N PRO A 18 5.68 -11.72 -11.22
CA PRO A 18 4.23 -11.61 -11.27
C PRO A 18 3.47 -12.58 -10.34
N SER A 19 4.12 -13.65 -9.85
CA SER A 19 3.54 -14.56 -8.86
C SER A 19 3.54 -13.99 -7.43
N VAL A 20 4.26 -12.89 -7.19
CA VAL A 20 4.30 -12.16 -5.91
C VAL A 20 3.65 -10.78 -6.08
N LEU A 21 4.04 -10.07 -7.13
CA LEU A 21 3.46 -8.79 -7.53
C LEU A 21 2.31 -9.02 -8.52
N THR A 22 1.25 -9.66 -8.04
CA THR A 22 -0.02 -9.83 -8.77
C THR A 22 -0.68 -8.48 -9.04
N ALA A 23 -1.66 -8.41 -9.95
CA ALA A 23 -2.42 -7.18 -10.20
C ALA A 23 -3.08 -6.61 -8.93
N GLU A 24 -3.57 -7.47 -8.03
CA GLU A 24 -4.13 -7.06 -6.74
C GLU A 24 -3.06 -6.51 -5.79
N ALA A 25 -1.88 -7.15 -5.73
CA ALA A 25 -0.75 -6.67 -4.96
C ALA A 25 -0.24 -5.30 -5.44
N LEU A 26 -0.19 -5.10 -6.77
CA LEU A 26 0.18 -3.84 -7.39
C LEU A 26 -0.85 -2.74 -7.11
N LEU A 27 -2.15 -3.06 -7.18
CA LEU A 27 -3.22 -2.14 -6.81
C LEU A 27 -3.19 -1.78 -5.31
N ALA A 28 -2.88 -2.75 -4.43
CA ALA A 28 -2.68 -2.51 -3.01
C ALA A 28 -1.47 -1.58 -2.75
N ILE A 29 -0.37 -1.74 -3.48
CA ILE A 29 0.78 -0.81 -3.40
C ILE A 29 0.37 0.60 -3.88
N ALA A 30 -0.34 0.71 -5.00
CA ALA A 30 -0.77 2.00 -5.55
C ALA A 30 -1.74 2.75 -4.63
N THR A 31 -2.74 2.06 -4.06
CA THR A 31 -3.73 2.66 -3.15
C THR A 31 -3.16 3.06 -1.78
N VAL A 32 -2.02 2.50 -1.37
CA VAL A 32 -1.24 3.03 -0.24
C VAL A 32 -0.39 4.23 -0.66
N ALA A 33 0.30 4.17 -1.80
CA ALA A 33 1.16 5.27 -2.28
C ALA A 33 0.39 6.55 -2.64
N TYR A 34 -0.86 6.43 -3.12
CA TYR A 34 -1.63 7.50 -3.73
C TYR A 34 -3.07 7.58 -3.20
N GLU A 35 -3.69 8.74 -3.39
CA GLU A 35 -5.13 9.00 -3.23
C GLU A 35 -5.93 8.36 -4.39
N LEU A 36 -5.73 7.06 -4.60
CA LEU A 36 -6.36 6.28 -5.68
C LEU A 36 -7.59 5.53 -5.13
N ASP A 37 -8.75 5.76 -5.74
CA ASP A 37 -9.92 4.89 -5.55
C ASP A 37 -9.78 3.62 -6.39
N PRO A 38 -9.66 2.41 -5.79
CA PRO A 38 -9.55 1.17 -6.55
C PRO A 38 -10.81 0.86 -7.37
N ALA A 39 -11.99 1.40 -7.02
CA ALA A 39 -13.22 1.20 -7.78
C ALA A 39 -13.21 1.90 -9.15
N LEU A 40 -12.34 2.90 -9.34
CA LEU A 40 -12.14 3.58 -10.62
C LEU A 40 -11.14 2.88 -11.54
N VAL A 41 -10.43 1.83 -11.07
CA VAL A 41 -9.43 1.10 -11.87
C VAL A 41 -10.10 0.06 -12.76
N THR A 42 -10.02 0.23 -14.08
CA THR A 42 -10.80 -0.54 -15.06
C THR A 42 -10.07 -1.75 -15.65
N GLU A 43 -8.76 -1.81 -15.51
CA GLU A 43 -7.91 -2.91 -16.01
C GLU A 43 -6.92 -3.36 -14.92
N PRO A 44 -6.44 -4.62 -14.96
CA PRO A 44 -5.43 -5.12 -14.03
C PRO A 44 -4.20 -4.19 -13.96
N ALA A 45 -3.81 -3.80 -12.75
CA ALA A 45 -2.61 -3.00 -12.55
C ALA A 45 -1.36 -3.76 -13.01
N THR A 46 -0.44 -3.06 -13.66
CA THR A 46 0.84 -3.61 -14.14
C THR A 46 2.01 -2.81 -13.55
N ALA A 47 3.25 -3.27 -13.75
CA ALA A 47 4.43 -2.66 -13.13
C ALA A 47 5.58 -2.46 -14.13
N THR A 48 6.27 -1.32 -14.00
CA THR A 48 7.56 -1.06 -14.63
C THR A 48 8.66 -1.07 -13.58
N PHE A 49 9.85 -1.52 -13.96
CA PHE A 49 10.99 -1.72 -13.04
C PHE A 49 12.21 -0.97 -13.58
N ASP A 50 12.40 0.26 -13.10
CA ASP A 50 13.58 1.06 -13.46
C ASP A 50 14.82 0.55 -12.71
N ARG A 51 14.61 0.09 -11.46
CA ARG A 51 15.64 -0.56 -10.63
C ARG A 51 15.00 -1.52 -9.63
N PHE A 52 15.70 -2.62 -9.36
CA PHE A 52 15.34 -3.60 -8.34
C PHE A 52 16.62 -4.12 -7.67
N ASP A 53 16.89 -3.67 -6.44
CA ASP A 53 18.08 -4.06 -5.66
C ASP A 53 17.68 -5.08 -4.58
N LEU A 54 18.52 -6.08 -4.30
CA LEU A 54 18.30 -7.09 -3.25
C LEU A 54 19.21 -6.86 -2.03
N ALA A 55 18.83 -7.44 -0.90
CA ALA A 55 19.61 -7.50 0.35
C ALA A 55 20.22 -6.14 0.73
N VAL A 56 19.39 -5.10 0.66
CA VAL A 56 19.78 -3.70 0.60
C VAL A 56 20.33 -3.26 1.98
N PRO A 57 21.66 -3.14 2.19
CA PRO A 57 22.23 -3.06 3.53
C PRO A 57 22.06 -1.67 4.13
N LEU A 58 21.92 -1.56 5.44
CA LEU A 58 22.07 -0.26 6.11
C LEU A 58 23.48 0.30 5.83
N GLY A 59 23.60 1.61 5.60
CA GLY A 59 24.92 2.24 5.59
C GLY A 59 25.58 2.07 6.97
N ALA A 60 26.91 2.00 7.02
CA ALA A 60 27.71 1.69 8.22
C ALA A 60 27.67 2.76 9.36
N ARG A 61 26.60 3.56 9.45
CA ARG A 61 26.36 4.67 10.40
C ARG A 61 24.88 4.92 10.75
N VAL A 62 23.95 4.03 10.35
CA VAL A 62 22.52 4.10 10.67
C VAL A 62 22.19 3.09 11.79
N SER A 63 20.97 3.08 12.34
CA SER A 63 20.13 1.88 12.52
C SER A 63 18.71 2.30 13.00
N ALA A 64 18.02 1.49 13.81
CA ALA A 64 16.88 1.85 14.66
C ALA A 64 17.02 1.30 16.10
N LEU A 65 16.67 2.12 17.10
CA LEU A 65 16.35 1.67 18.46
C LEU A 65 14.92 2.11 18.75
N ALA A 66 13.96 1.22 18.49
CA ALA A 66 12.53 1.52 18.58
C ALA A 66 12.07 1.56 20.05
N GLN A 67 11.73 2.75 20.56
CA GLN A 67 11.12 2.90 21.87
C GLN A 67 9.59 2.96 21.76
N PHE A 68 8.91 2.05 22.45
CA PHE A 68 7.46 2.00 22.55
C PHE A 68 7.03 2.56 23.90
N ARG A 69 6.37 3.72 23.94
CA ARG A 69 5.79 4.28 25.17
C ARG A 69 4.28 4.13 25.17
N ARG A 70 3.74 3.64 26.28
CA ARG A 70 2.30 3.45 26.51
C ARG A 70 1.74 4.66 27.26
N THR A 71 1.43 5.73 26.54
CA THR A 71 0.61 6.84 27.06
C THR A 71 -0.87 6.45 27.02
N GLY A 72 -1.59 6.64 28.12
CA GLY A 72 -3.01 6.25 28.21
C GLY A 72 -3.92 7.19 27.43
N GLU A 73 -4.79 6.61 26.59
CA GLU A 73 -5.85 7.24 25.78
C GLU A 73 -5.42 8.30 24.74
N PRO A 74 -6.12 8.37 23.60
CA PRO A 74 -6.03 7.48 22.46
C PRO A 74 -5.11 8.12 21.40
N VAL A 75 -3.78 7.98 21.58
CA VAL A 75 -2.77 8.82 20.87
C VAL A 75 -2.19 8.14 19.62
N PRO A 76 -1.88 8.89 18.54
CA PRO A 76 -1.02 8.44 17.44
C PRO A 76 0.40 8.05 17.89
N TRP A 77 1.10 7.27 17.05
CA TRP A 77 2.43 6.73 17.33
C TRP A 77 3.51 7.56 16.62
N GLU A 78 4.57 7.95 17.35
CA GLU A 78 5.75 8.63 16.81
C GLU A 78 6.97 7.67 16.86
N VAL A 79 7.86 7.74 15.86
CA VAL A 79 8.94 6.75 15.64
C VAL A 79 10.30 7.44 15.45
N SER A 80 11.37 6.87 16.02
CA SER A 80 12.76 7.40 15.92
C SER A 80 13.82 6.28 16.03
N ALA A 81 15.07 6.55 15.60
CA ALA A 81 16.06 5.51 15.23
C ALA A 81 17.55 5.99 15.27
N SER A 82 18.51 5.18 15.79
CA SER A 82 19.98 5.47 15.90
C SER A 82 20.77 4.20 16.35
N TRP A 83 22.10 4.06 16.11
CA TRP A 83 22.86 2.81 15.81
C TRP A 83 24.36 3.07 15.58
N ASP A 84 25.24 2.28 16.22
CA ASP A 84 26.65 2.06 15.93
C ASP A 84 27.00 0.56 16.18
N THR A 85 27.49 -0.19 15.18
CA THR A 85 28.05 -1.55 15.36
C THR A 85 29.15 -1.87 14.34
N GLY A 86 30.35 -2.20 14.82
CA GLY A 86 31.52 -2.60 14.00
C GLY A 86 31.46 -4.02 13.42
N GLN A 87 30.32 -4.41 12.86
CA GLN A 87 30.07 -5.65 12.12
C GLN A 87 29.45 -5.30 10.76
N ALA A 88 29.36 -6.27 9.84
CA ALA A 88 28.63 -6.05 8.59
C ALA A 88 27.17 -5.62 8.92
N PRO A 89 26.70 -4.45 8.43
CA PRO A 89 25.39 -3.96 8.80
C PRO A 89 24.29 -4.91 8.30
N PRO A 90 23.23 -5.17 9.11
CA PRO A 90 22.15 -6.03 8.67
C PRO A 90 21.45 -5.44 7.43
N ALA A 91 20.80 -6.30 6.65
CA ALA A 91 19.93 -5.89 5.56
C ALA A 91 18.89 -4.90 6.10
N ALA A 92 18.76 -3.75 5.43
CA ALA A 92 17.74 -2.76 5.78
C ALA A 92 16.36 -3.21 5.31
N ALA A 93 16.33 -3.77 4.10
CA ALA A 93 15.18 -4.34 3.41
C ALA A 93 15.66 -5.50 2.54
N ASP A 94 14.81 -6.49 2.30
CA ASP A 94 15.16 -7.68 1.52
C ASP A 94 15.26 -7.36 0.03
N ALA A 95 14.45 -6.39 -0.43
CA ALA A 95 14.61 -5.74 -1.72
C ALA A 95 14.15 -4.28 -1.70
N VAL A 96 14.59 -3.48 -2.66
CA VAL A 96 14.02 -2.16 -2.96
C VAL A 96 13.75 -2.02 -4.46
N TRP A 97 12.52 -1.64 -4.80
CA TRP A 97 12.06 -1.32 -6.15
C TRP A 97 11.92 0.18 -6.33
N THR A 98 12.45 0.71 -7.44
CA THR A 98 11.99 1.99 -8.01
C THR A 98 11.44 1.75 -9.41
N GLY A 99 10.28 2.33 -9.69
CA GLY A 99 9.59 2.19 -10.97
C GLY A 99 8.21 2.83 -10.89
N ALA A 100 7.23 2.29 -11.61
CA ALA A 100 5.84 2.72 -11.50
C ALA A 100 4.87 1.55 -11.47
N VAL A 101 3.78 1.72 -10.71
CA VAL A 101 2.56 0.95 -10.93
C VAL A 101 1.78 1.65 -12.04
N VAL A 102 1.48 0.96 -13.12
CA VAL A 102 0.65 1.48 -14.21
C VAL A 102 -0.78 1.04 -13.98
N VAL A 103 -1.65 2.01 -13.72
CA VAL A 103 -3.10 1.80 -13.60
C VAL A 103 -3.80 2.43 -14.79
N ARG A 104 -4.99 1.93 -15.14
CA ARG A 104 -5.92 2.65 -16.00
C ARG A 104 -7.15 2.98 -15.17
N THR A 105 -7.48 4.26 -15.12
CA THR A 105 -8.67 4.73 -14.42
C THR A 105 -9.75 5.13 -15.43
N ALA A 106 -10.99 4.77 -15.14
CA ALA A 106 -12.12 5.50 -15.68
C ALA A 106 -12.00 6.94 -15.18
N ARG A 107 -11.89 7.90 -16.09
CA ARG A 107 -12.30 9.27 -15.76
C ARG A 107 -13.82 9.26 -15.83
N PRO A 108 -14.57 9.60 -14.77
CA PRO A 108 -15.96 9.96 -14.92
C PRO A 108 -16.02 11.24 -15.77
N GLY A 109 -16.14 11.07 -17.09
CA GLY A 109 -16.03 12.11 -18.10
C GLY A 109 -17.36 12.81 -18.39
N GLY A 110 -18.37 12.58 -17.54
CA GLY A 110 -19.62 13.30 -17.52
C GLY A 110 -19.39 14.80 -17.38
N THR A 111 -19.25 15.48 -18.51
CA THR A 111 -19.35 16.93 -18.57
C THR A 111 -20.78 17.28 -18.17
N ILE A 112 -20.93 18.21 -17.22
CA ILE A 112 -22.23 18.80 -16.90
C ILE A 112 -22.68 19.54 -18.16
N VAL A 113 -23.69 18.99 -18.84
CA VAL A 113 -24.23 19.55 -20.08
C VAL A 113 -25.39 20.50 -19.83
N ASP A 114 -26.06 20.36 -18.70
CA ASP A 114 -27.10 21.29 -18.24
C ASP A 114 -27.21 21.28 -16.70
N VAL A 115 -27.61 22.42 -16.13
CA VAL A 115 -27.99 22.58 -14.72
C VAL A 115 -29.31 23.33 -14.68
N THR A 116 -30.41 22.60 -14.47
CA THR A 116 -31.73 23.20 -14.33
C THR A 116 -32.01 23.45 -12.84
N THR A 117 -32.25 24.71 -12.48
CA THR A 117 -32.73 25.09 -11.14
C THR A 117 -34.22 25.40 -11.20
N GLU A 118 -35.03 24.64 -10.48
CA GLU A 118 -36.47 24.94 -10.31
C GLU A 118 -36.72 25.45 -8.89
N GLU A 119 -37.41 26.59 -8.81
CA GLU A 119 -37.87 27.16 -7.55
C GLU A 119 -39.24 26.54 -7.20
N SER A 120 -39.27 25.73 -6.14
CA SER A 120 -40.53 25.16 -5.63
C SER A 120 -41.14 26.08 -4.59
N GLU A 121 -42.22 26.78 -4.95
CA GLU A 121 -43.12 27.44 -3.99
C GLU A 121 -43.89 26.38 -3.17
N VAL A 122 -43.26 25.89 -2.11
CA VAL A 122 -43.93 25.17 -1.02
C VAL A 122 -43.75 25.98 0.27
N ASP A 123 -44.87 26.19 0.96
CA ASP A 123 -45.07 27.27 1.92
C ASP A 123 -43.95 27.40 2.98
N SER A 124 -43.41 28.62 3.11
CA SER A 124 -42.47 29.10 4.14
C SER A 124 -41.01 28.58 4.17
N ARG A 125 -40.54 27.73 3.24
CA ARG A 125 -39.09 27.51 3.01
C ARG A 125 -38.76 27.32 1.53
N ILE A 126 -37.96 28.24 0.97
CA ILE A 126 -37.44 28.14 -0.40
C ILE A 126 -36.63 26.84 -0.53
N ALA A 127 -37.14 25.91 -1.34
CA ALA A 127 -36.44 24.69 -1.74
C ALA A 127 -35.97 24.85 -3.19
N LEU A 128 -34.66 24.95 -3.37
CA LEU A 128 -34.02 24.96 -4.68
C LEU A 128 -33.85 23.52 -5.17
N GLY A 129 -34.68 23.10 -6.12
CA GLY A 129 -34.47 21.85 -6.85
C GLY A 129 -33.34 22.07 -7.85
N THR A 130 -32.26 21.29 -7.76
CA THR A 130 -31.15 21.33 -8.73
C THR A 130 -31.06 20.00 -9.45
N THR A 131 -31.33 19.99 -10.75
CA THR A 131 -31.17 18.83 -11.62
C THR A 131 -29.92 19.02 -12.46
N VAL A 132 -28.97 18.08 -12.37
CA VAL A 132 -27.71 18.09 -13.12
C VAL A 132 -27.79 17.05 -14.23
N ALA A 133 -27.71 17.49 -15.48
CA ALA A 133 -27.63 16.60 -16.64
C ALA A 133 -26.17 16.30 -16.98
N MET A 134 -25.83 15.01 -17.07
CA MET A 134 -24.50 14.52 -17.42
C MET A 134 -24.47 14.05 -18.88
N SER A 135 -23.29 14.12 -19.49
CA SER A 135 -23.06 13.62 -20.86
C SER A 135 -23.40 12.12 -20.99
N PRO A 136 -23.92 11.64 -22.14
CA PRO A 136 -24.19 10.22 -22.36
C PRO A 136 -22.92 9.36 -22.25
N PRO A 137 -22.98 8.15 -21.68
CA PRO A 137 -21.80 7.30 -21.43
C PRO A 137 -21.07 6.84 -22.70
N GLU A 138 -21.69 6.97 -23.87
CA GLU A 138 -21.12 6.63 -25.17
C GLU A 138 -19.99 7.58 -25.63
N HIS A 139 -19.74 8.68 -24.90
CA HIS A 139 -18.71 9.68 -25.21
C HIS A 139 -17.56 9.74 -24.19
N ASP A 140 -17.54 8.85 -23.18
CA ASP A 140 -16.43 8.81 -22.22
C ASP A 140 -15.11 8.40 -22.91
N PRO A 141 -14.00 9.17 -22.75
CA PRO A 141 -12.74 8.85 -23.39
C PRO A 141 -12.13 7.56 -22.82
N ALA A 142 -11.54 6.75 -23.70
CA ALA A 142 -10.95 5.46 -23.32
C ALA A 142 -9.94 5.59 -22.17
N PRO A 143 -9.93 4.67 -21.17
CA PRO A 143 -9.03 4.72 -20.03
C PRO A 143 -7.54 4.80 -20.40
N VAL A 144 -6.92 5.94 -20.12
CA VAL A 144 -5.52 6.20 -20.40
C VAL A 144 -4.64 5.57 -19.31
N PRO A 145 -3.53 4.88 -19.66
CA PRO A 145 -2.57 4.40 -18.67
C PRO A 145 -1.92 5.57 -17.93
N VAL A 146 -2.01 5.56 -16.61
CA VAL A 146 -1.33 6.49 -15.71
C VAL A 146 -0.20 5.74 -15.01
N PRO A 147 1.08 6.02 -15.32
CA PRO A 147 2.18 5.52 -14.52
C PRO A 147 2.20 6.28 -13.19
N LEU A 148 2.11 5.55 -12.07
CA LEU A 148 2.21 6.07 -10.72
C LEU A 148 3.58 5.68 -10.15
N PRO A 149 4.58 6.58 -10.12
CA PRO A 149 5.91 6.21 -9.68
C PRO A 149 5.92 5.80 -8.20
N VAL A 150 6.64 4.72 -7.89
CA VAL A 150 6.74 4.15 -6.55
C VAL A 150 8.18 3.85 -6.18
N LEU A 151 8.45 3.95 -4.88
CA LEU A 151 9.70 3.53 -4.26
C LEU A 151 9.29 2.63 -3.08
N VAL A 152 9.52 1.32 -3.22
CA VAL A 152 8.99 0.29 -2.32
C VAL A 152 10.13 -0.53 -1.74
N ALA A 153 10.26 -0.55 -0.41
CA ALA A 153 11.13 -1.48 0.28
C ALA A 153 10.35 -2.72 0.72
N PHE A 154 10.81 -3.91 0.32
CA PHE A 154 10.17 -5.17 0.66
C PHE A 154 10.73 -5.74 1.96
N LEU A 155 9.82 -6.29 2.77
CA LEU A 155 10.10 -7.15 3.91
C LEU A 155 9.38 -8.47 3.69
N ALA A 156 10.13 -9.53 3.40
CA ALA A 156 9.62 -10.88 3.24
C ALA A 156 9.66 -11.61 4.58
N ALA A 157 8.60 -12.32 4.92
CA ALA A 157 8.47 -13.03 6.19
C ALA A 157 8.01 -14.47 5.99
N ASP A 158 8.35 -15.32 6.95
CA ASP A 158 7.80 -16.66 7.13
C ASP A 158 6.81 -16.71 8.30
N ALA A 159 6.17 -17.86 8.53
CA ALA A 159 5.20 -18.03 9.62
C ALA A 159 5.79 -17.90 11.04
N THR A 160 7.12 -17.81 11.20
CA THR A 160 7.77 -17.61 12.51
C THR A 160 7.94 -16.13 12.86
N THR A 161 7.82 -15.25 11.86
CA THR A 161 8.07 -13.81 12.00
C THR A 161 6.85 -13.08 12.59
N SER A 162 7.01 -12.43 13.74
CA SER A 162 5.88 -11.72 14.38
C SER A 162 5.55 -10.38 13.69
N PRO A 163 4.27 -9.95 13.64
CA PRO A 163 3.90 -8.61 13.17
C PRO A 163 4.61 -7.47 13.92
N ARG A 164 5.01 -7.69 15.19
CA ARG A 164 5.76 -6.71 15.98
C ARG A 164 7.19 -6.54 15.47
N ASP A 165 7.82 -7.60 14.99
CA ASP A 165 9.17 -7.54 14.45
C ASP A 165 9.19 -6.96 13.03
N LEU A 166 8.16 -7.24 12.22
CA LEU A 166 7.89 -6.53 10.97
C LEU A 166 7.68 -5.01 11.17
N LEU A 167 6.99 -4.58 12.23
CA LEU A 167 6.88 -3.15 12.58
C LEU A 167 8.24 -2.52 12.91
N ARG A 168 9.11 -3.24 13.63
CA ARG A 168 10.48 -2.77 13.92
C ARG A 168 11.31 -2.67 12.64
N ALA A 169 11.25 -3.69 11.79
CA ALA A 169 11.94 -3.74 10.50
C ALA A 169 11.44 -2.66 9.52
N THR A 170 10.18 -2.22 9.61
CA THR A 170 9.60 -1.17 8.74
C THR A 170 10.37 0.16 8.81
N ALA A 171 10.76 0.61 10.01
CA ALA A 171 11.56 1.82 10.16
C ALA A 171 12.95 1.68 9.53
N VAL A 172 13.54 0.49 9.67
CA VAL A 172 14.85 0.12 9.13
C VAL A 172 14.82 0.08 7.59
N ALA A 173 13.78 -0.53 7.02
CA ALA A 173 13.54 -0.61 5.58
C ALA A 173 13.40 0.77 4.95
N ARG A 174 12.71 1.71 5.61
CA ARG A 174 12.60 3.11 5.15
C ARG A 174 13.94 3.83 5.11
N LEU A 175 14.76 3.67 6.13
CA LEU A 175 16.12 4.22 6.16
C LEU A 175 16.99 3.58 5.07
N GLY A 176 16.81 2.28 4.81
CA GLY A 176 17.38 1.59 3.66
C GLY A 176 16.97 2.20 2.32
N ALA A 177 15.68 2.50 2.16
CA ALA A 177 15.07 3.04 0.96
C ALA A 177 15.36 4.55 0.75
N ALA A 178 15.73 5.27 1.80
CA ALA A 178 16.03 6.70 1.75
C ALA A 178 17.21 7.06 0.82
N ARG A 179 18.11 6.09 0.52
CA ARG A 179 19.21 6.28 -0.44
C ARG A 179 18.76 6.47 -1.89
N TYR A 180 17.53 6.06 -2.23
CA TYR A 180 16.98 6.18 -3.57
C TYR A 180 16.12 7.44 -3.68
N ALA A 181 16.16 8.08 -4.84
CA ALA A 181 15.26 9.18 -5.18
C ALA A 181 13.88 8.61 -5.56
N ALA A 182 12.82 9.19 -5.00
CA ALA A 182 11.48 9.00 -5.54
C ALA A 182 11.37 9.86 -6.82
N ALA A 183 10.81 9.31 -7.89
CA ALA A 183 10.56 10.10 -9.11
C ALA A 183 9.37 11.06 -8.91
N ASP A 184 9.32 12.13 -9.69
CA ASP A 184 8.23 13.11 -9.65
C ASP A 184 6.88 12.51 -10.07
N VAL A 185 5.80 12.99 -9.47
CA VAL A 185 4.43 12.59 -9.84
C VAL A 185 4.04 13.22 -11.18
N PRO A 186 3.57 12.44 -12.18
CA PRO A 186 3.07 13.00 -13.44
C PRO A 186 1.87 13.95 -13.21
N ARG A 187 1.81 15.04 -13.98
CA ARG A 187 0.69 16.00 -13.89
C ARG A 187 -0.65 15.31 -14.17
N GLY A 188 -1.60 15.47 -13.25
CA GLY A 188 -2.94 14.88 -13.36
C GLY A 188 -3.02 13.39 -13.00
N ALA A 189 -1.96 12.82 -12.43
CA ALA A 189 -2.07 11.62 -11.60
C ALA A 189 -2.75 11.98 -10.25
N PRO A 190 -3.28 10.99 -9.51
CA PRO A 190 -3.76 11.21 -8.14
C PRO A 190 -2.66 11.75 -7.22
N ASP A 191 -3.07 12.40 -6.13
CA ASP A 191 -2.12 12.95 -5.16
C ASP A 191 -1.35 11.84 -4.43
N ARG A 192 -0.05 12.05 -4.23
CA ARG A 192 0.82 11.08 -3.55
C ARG A 192 0.74 11.25 -2.03
N ARG A 193 0.48 10.16 -1.32
CA ARG A 193 0.47 10.07 0.14
C ARG A 193 1.87 9.83 0.74
N PHE A 194 2.67 8.99 0.08
CA PHE A 194 4.00 8.61 0.57
C PHE A 194 5.02 8.53 -0.58
N ASP A 195 6.14 9.25 -0.47
CA ASP A 195 7.28 9.13 -1.40
C ASP A 195 8.01 7.79 -1.30
N ARG A 196 7.89 7.10 -0.16
CA ARG A 196 8.58 5.83 0.12
C ARG A 196 7.66 4.92 0.91
N LEU A 197 7.40 3.74 0.37
CA LEU A 197 6.60 2.69 0.99
C LEU A 197 7.47 1.58 1.56
N VAL A 198 6.87 0.85 2.50
CA VAL A 198 7.31 -0.51 2.83
C VAL A 198 6.22 -1.47 2.39
N CYS A 199 6.58 -2.61 1.81
CA CYS A 199 5.65 -3.67 1.48
C CYS A 199 6.03 -4.92 2.25
N TRP A 200 5.13 -5.39 3.11
CA TRP A 200 5.26 -6.67 3.76
C TRP A 200 4.72 -7.76 2.84
N VAL A 201 5.48 -8.83 2.67
CA VAL A 201 5.07 -10.06 1.98
C VAL A 201 5.08 -11.16 3.02
N VAL A 202 3.89 -11.56 3.49
CA VAL A 202 3.73 -12.36 4.72
C VAL A 202 2.78 -13.54 4.50
N PRO A 203 2.89 -14.65 5.24
CA PRO A 203 1.93 -15.74 5.14
C PRO A 203 0.50 -15.30 5.48
N ASP A 204 -0.51 -15.88 4.85
CA ASP A 204 -1.93 -15.65 5.17
C ASP A 204 -2.28 -15.72 6.69
N PRO A 205 -1.74 -16.65 7.51
CA PRO A 205 -2.05 -16.70 8.96
C PRO A 205 -1.37 -15.62 9.82
N THR A 206 -0.58 -14.69 9.25
CA THR A 206 0.19 -13.67 10.01
C THR A 206 -0.66 -12.82 10.95
N PHE A 207 -1.95 -12.63 10.64
CA PHE A 207 -2.90 -11.84 11.43
C PHE A 207 -3.94 -12.70 12.18
N ASP A 208 -3.67 -13.99 12.39
CA ASP A 208 -4.54 -14.89 13.17
C ASP A 208 -4.42 -14.71 14.69
N ASP A 209 -3.42 -13.95 15.16
CA ASP A 209 -3.22 -13.62 16.58
C ASP A 209 -4.49 -12.98 17.19
N PRO A 210 -5.05 -13.53 18.28
CA PRO A 210 -6.23 -12.97 18.94
C PRO A 210 -6.04 -11.55 19.49
N GLY A 211 -4.81 -11.08 19.67
CA GLY A 211 -4.47 -9.71 20.02
C GLY A 211 -4.63 -8.70 18.87
N TRP A 212 -4.84 -9.14 17.63
CA TRP A 212 -5.12 -8.24 16.50
C TRP A 212 -6.61 -7.90 16.40
N SER A 213 -6.91 -6.59 16.37
CA SER A 213 -8.27 -6.08 16.27
C SER A 213 -8.87 -6.29 14.86
N GLY A 214 -10.21 -6.25 14.78
CA GLY A 214 -10.96 -6.32 13.51
C GLY A 214 -11.94 -7.48 13.43
N ALA A 215 -11.73 -8.58 14.17
CA ALA A 215 -12.67 -9.70 14.24
C ALA A 215 -13.75 -9.48 15.31
N GLN A 216 -15.01 -9.76 14.97
CA GLN A 216 -16.08 -10.01 15.95
C GLN A 216 -16.01 -11.46 16.45
N SER A 217 -16.42 -11.70 17.70
CA SER A 217 -16.33 -13.03 18.33
C SER A 217 -17.20 -14.10 17.65
N ASP A 218 -18.32 -13.68 17.05
CA ASP A 218 -19.40 -14.58 16.62
C ASP A 218 -19.31 -14.96 15.12
N THR A 219 -18.15 -14.79 14.48
CA THR A 219 -17.92 -15.12 13.06
C THR A 219 -17.00 -16.33 12.85
N THR A 220 -17.08 -16.97 11.67
CA THR A 220 -16.27 -18.16 11.36
C THR A 220 -14.75 -17.86 11.41
N PRO A 221 -13.88 -18.86 11.63
CA PRO A 221 -12.43 -18.63 11.64
C PRO A 221 -11.91 -17.89 10.39
N GLU A 222 -12.43 -18.23 9.22
CA GLU A 222 -12.06 -17.65 7.92
C GLU A 222 -12.51 -16.19 7.82
N GLN A 223 -13.74 -15.90 8.25
CA GLN A 223 -14.27 -14.54 8.29
C GLN A 223 -13.47 -13.67 9.29
N ARG A 224 -13.13 -14.21 10.47
CA ARG A 224 -12.28 -13.53 11.47
C ARG A 224 -10.90 -13.21 10.92
N ARG A 225 -10.27 -14.13 10.17
CA ARG A 225 -9.00 -13.88 9.46
C ARG A 225 -9.14 -12.77 8.43
N ALA A 226 -10.16 -12.84 7.58
CA ALA A 226 -10.41 -11.82 6.54
C ALA A 226 -10.65 -10.43 7.15
N ASP A 227 -11.42 -10.34 8.23
CA ASP A 227 -11.73 -9.08 8.91
C ASP A 227 -10.53 -8.48 9.64
N ARG A 228 -9.70 -9.30 10.31
CA ARG A 228 -8.41 -8.87 10.88
C ARG A 228 -7.43 -8.43 9.81
N LEU A 229 -7.31 -9.15 8.70
CA LEU A 229 -6.44 -8.76 7.58
C LEU A 229 -6.91 -7.44 6.96
N ARG A 230 -8.23 -7.21 6.83
CA ARG A 230 -8.79 -5.93 6.36
C ARG A 230 -8.48 -4.79 7.32
N ALA A 231 -8.67 -5.00 8.62
CA ALA A 231 -8.35 -4.01 9.65
C ALA A 231 -6.84 -3.70 9.70
N ALA A 232 -6.00 -4.73 9.64
CA ALA A 232 -4.55 -4.61 9.58
C ALA A 232 -4.09 -3.83 8.33
N ARG A 233 -4.62 -4.17 7.16
CA ARG A 233 -4.35 -3.45 5.90
C ARG A 233 -4.74 -1.99 5.99
N GLY A 234 -5.92 -1.65 6.51
CA GLY A 234 -6.35 -0.27 6.68
C GLY A 234 -5.45 0.54 7.62
N TRP A 235 -5.07 -0.06 8.76
CA TRP A 235 -4.18 0.56 9.75
C TRP A 235 -2.75 0.75 9.20
N LEU A 236 -2.20 -0.27 8.54
CA LEU A 236 -0.86 -0.24 7.93
C LEU A 236 -0.79 0.70 6.71
N ALA A 237 -1.85 0.77 5.91
CA ALA A 237 -1.96 1.71 4.79
C ALA A 237 -1.82 3.16 5.26
N GLY A 238 -2.50 3.53 6.36
CA GLY A 238 -2.36 4.85 7.01
C GLY A 238 -0.97 5.13 7.59
N GLN A 239 -0.06 4.14 7.60
CA GLN A 239 1.35 4.32 7.96
C GLN A 239 2.28 4.31 6.75
N GLY A 240 1.80 4.02 5.53
CA GLY A 240 2.61 3.84 4.32
C GLY A 240 3.19 2.43 4.21
N VAL A 241 2.44 1.42 4.69
CA VAL A 241 2.80 0.00 4.62
C VAL A 241 1.73 -0.77 3.82
N ALA A 242 2.13 -1.37 2.70
CA ALA A 242 1.28 -2.28 1.94
C ALA A 242 1.48 -3.74 2.43
N VAL A 243 0.43 -4.56 2.41
CA VAL A 243 0.48 -5.96 2.87
C VAL A 243 0.00 -6.91 1.79
N ILE A 244 0.95 -7.62 1.19
CA ILE A 244 0.71 -8.77 0.30
C ILE A 244 0.70 -10.01 1.20
N THR A 245 -0.29 -10.88 1.03
CA THR A 245 -0.30 -12.19 1.67
C THR A 245 -0.11 -13.30 0.66
N PHE A 246 0.42 -14.43 1.10
CA PHE A 246 0.58 -15.63 0.29
C PHE A 246 0.30 -16.88 1.12
N THR A 247 -0.11 -17.95 0.46
CA THR A 247 -0.30 -19.26 1.08
C THR A 247 1.03 -20.02 1.04
N GLU A 248 1.53 -20.44 2.20
CA GLU A 248 2.71 -21.33 2.27
C GLU A 248 2.36 -22.72 1.68
N PRO A 249 3.26 -23.34 0.89
CA PRO A 249 3.09 -24.72 0.48
C PRO A 249 3.25 -25.66 1.68
N THR A 250 2.23 -26.49 1.94
CA THR A 250 2.22 -27.57 2.94
C THR A 250 3.10 -28.75 2.56
#